data_AF-A0A2M7BA55-F1
#
_entry.id   AF-A0A2M7BA55-F1
#
_cell.length_a   1.000
_cell.length_b   1.000
_cell.length_c   1.000
_cell.angle_alpha   90.00
_cell.angle_beta   90.00
_cell.angle_gamma   90.00
#
_symmetry.space_group_name_H-M   'P 1'
#
loop_
_entity.id
_entity.type
_entity.pdbx_description
1 polymer ?
#
loop_
_entity_poly.entity_id
_entity_poly.type
_entity_poly.pdbx_seq_one_letter_code
_entity_poly.pdbx_strand_id
1 'polypeptide(L)'
;MLIAINNQNPQMRLIRRAVEILRGGGIVIYPTDTVYGMGCDLFNKKGIERIYEIQRRDRRQPLSFICADLKDISRYARVSDDAYKIMKRLLPGPYTFVLEASRLVPKIILPKRQTTGIRVPDNRICQALVTEMGSPVISTSV
;
A
#
# COMPACT_ATOMS: atom_id res chain seq x y z
N MET A 1 -18.57 5.40 -6.29
CA MET A 1 -18.31 5.18 -7.72
C MET A 1 -17.71 3.80 -7.89
N LEU A 2 -18.15 3.01 -8.87
CA LEU A 2 -17.60 1.69 -9.17
C LEU A 2 -16.92 1.71 -10.54
N ILE A 3 -15.72 1.16 -10.64
CA ILE A 3 -14.94 1.06 -11.89
C ILE A 3 -14.65 -0.42 -12.15
N ALA A 4 -15.16 -0.96 -13.26
CA ALA A 4 -14.85 -2.31 -13.69
C ALA A 4 -13.51 -2.32 -14.46
N ILE A 5 -12.52 -3.06 -13.95
CA ILE A 5 -11.18 -3.19 -14.54
C ILE A 5 -10.91 -4.67 -14.80
N ASN A 6 -10.35 -5.01 -15.96
CA ASN A 6 -9.97 -6.39 -16.26
C ASN A 6 -8.76 -6.80 -15.40
N ASN A 7 -8.84 -7.95 -14.71
CA ASN A 7 -7.77 -8.37 -13.79
C ASN A 7 -6.49 -8.85 -14.51
N GLN A 8 -6.62 -9.34 -15.75
CA GLN A 8 -5.51 -9.87 -16.53
C GLN A 8 -4.85 -8.76 -17.34
N ASN A 9 -5.65 -7.85 -17.89
CA ASN A 9 -5.16 -6.73 -18.68
C ASN A 9 -5.80 -5.41 -18.22
N PRO A 10 -5.31 -4.83 -17.10
CA PRO A 10 -5.89 -3.62 -16.54
C PRO A 10 -5.79 -2.44 -17.52
N GLN A 11 -6.92 -1.81 -17.82
CA GLN A 11 -6.93 -0.65 -18.72
C GLN A 11 -6.33 0.57 -18.02
N MET A 12 -5.19 1.07 -18.50
CA MET A 12 -4.47 2.18 -17.86
C MET A 12 -5.30 3.46 -17.69
N ARG A 13 -6.22 3.75 -18.62
CA ARG A 13 -7.16 4.90 -18.48
C ARG A 13 -8.00 4.80 -17.20
N LEU A 14 -8.41 3.59 -16.82
CA LEU A 14 -9.23 3.36 -15.62
C LEU A 14 -8.36 3.37 -14.36
N ILE A 15 -7.15 2.82 -14.43
CA ILE A 15 -6.15 2.89 -13.35
C ILE A 15 -5.83 4.35 -13.03
N ARG A 16 -5.54 5.17 -14.04
CA ARG A 16 -5.26 6.61 -13.87
C ARG A 16 -6.40 7.34 -13.17
N ARG A 17 -7.65 7.02 -13.51
CA ARG A 17 -8.82 7.59 -12.84
C ARG A 17 -8.88 7.22 -11.36
N ALA A 18 -8.50 5.99 -10.98
CA ALA A 18 -8.39 5.60 -9.58
C ALA A 18 -7.23 6.32 -8.86
N VAL A 19 -6.09 6.50 -9.55
CA VAL A 19 -4.93 7.25 -9.04
C VAL A 19 -5.25 8.73 -8.83
N GLU A 20 -6.01 9.36 -9.73
CA GLU A 20 -6.48 10.74 -9.56
C GLU A 20 -7.28 10.92 -8.27
N ILE A 21 -8.13 9.94 -7.92
CA ILE A 21 -8.90 9.95 -6.67
C ILE A 21 -7.97 9.83 -5.48
N LEU A 22 -7.00 8.92 -5.51
CA LEU A 22 -6.00 8.77 -4.45
C LEU A 22 -5.20 10.06 -4.26
N ARG A 23 -4.72 10.68 -5.35
CA ARG A 23 -4.01 11.97 -5.34
C ARG A 23 -4.86 13.11 -4.80
N GLY A 24 -6.16 13.11 -5.10
CA GLY A 24 -7.14 14.03 -4.52
C GLY A 24 -7.45 13.79 -3.04
N GLY A 25 -6.84 12.79 -2.40
CA GLY A 25 -7.09 12.42 -1.00
C GLY A 25 -8.33 11.57 -0.77
N GLY A 26 -8.87 10.99 -1.83
CA GLY A 26 -9.90 9.98 -1.76
C GLY A 26 -9.37 8.63 -1.29
N ILE A 27 -10.32 7.72 -1.06
CA ILE A 27 -10.06 6.33 -0.68
C ILE A 27 -10.56 5.44 -1.80
N VAL A 28 -9.77 4.41 -2.13
CA VAL A 28 -10.12 3.40 -3.14
C VAL A 28 -10.14 2.03 -2.49
N ILE A 29 -11.12 1.22 -2.87
CA ILE A 29 -11.15 -0.21 -2.59
C ILE A 29 -10.72 -0.93 -3.87
N TYR A 30 -9.72 -1.80 -3.80
CA TYR A 30 -9.11 -2.47 -4.95
C TYR A 30 -8.77 -3.94 -4.64
N PRO A 31 -8.74 -4.82 -5.65
CA PRO A 31 -8.39 -6.21 -5.45
C PRO A 31 -6.89 -6.37 -5.20
N THR A 32 -6.52 -7.29 -4.31
CA THR A 32 -5.15 -7.80 -4.17
C THR A 32 -5.10 -9.29 -4.53
N ASP A 33 -3.95 -9.92 -4.32
CA ASP A 33 -3.72 -11.36 -4.44
C ASP A 33 -4.32 -12.18 -3.29
N THR A 34 -4.73 -11.51 -2.21
CA THR A 34 -5.30 -12.15 -1.02
C THR A 34 -6.79 -11.80 -0.85
N VAL A 35 -7.08 -10.55 -0.54
CA VAL A 35 -8.44 -10.03 -0.34
C VAL A 35 -8.56 -8.63 -0.95
N TYR A 36 -9.74 -8.02 -0.92
CA TYR A 36 -9.86 -6.61 -1.27
C TYR A 36 -9.16 -5.74 -0.20
N GLY A 37 -8.38 -4.78 -0.67
CA GLY A 37 -7.77 -3.75 0.15
C GLY A 37 -8.51 -2.43 0.00
N MET A 38 -8.57 -1.67 1.09
CA MET A 38 -8.94 -0.26 1.09
C MET A 38 -7.71 0.58 1.36
N GLY A 39 -7.52 1.62 0.54
CA GLY A 39 -6.31 2.42 0.60
C GLY A 39 -6.45 3.87 0.22
N CYS A 40 -5.46 4.64 0.66
CA CYS A 40 -5.24 6.04 0.33
C CYS A 40 -3.73 6.26 0.12
N ASP A 41 -3.35 7.42 -0.41
CA ASP A 41 -1.95 7.82 -0.48
C ASP A 41 -1.30 7.83 0.92
N LEU A 42 -0.11 7.23 1.03
CA LEU A 42 0.72 7.20 2.24
C LEU A 42 0.95 8.60 2.82
N PHE A 43 1.05 9.63 1.99
CA PHE A 43 1.32 10.99 2.45
C PHE A 43 0.06 11.80 2.77
N ASN A 44 -1.13 11.26 2.49
CA ASN A 44 -2.37 11.96 2.72
C ASN A 44 -2.92 11.70 4.12
N LYS A 45 -2.60 12.61 5.05
CA LYS A 45 -3.06 12.53 6.45
C LYS A 45 -4.59 12.42 6.58
N LYS A 46 -5.35 13.19 5.79
CA LYS A 46 -6.83 13.16 5.83
C LYS A 46 -7.37 11.81 5.37
N GLY A 47 -6.77 11.23 4.33
CA GLY A 47 -7.09 9.88 3.85
C GLY A 47 -6.86 8.83 4.93
N ILE A 48 -5.70 8.90 5.61
CA ILE A 48 -5.34 7.99 6.71
C ILE A 48 -6.34 8.07 7.86
N GLU A 49 -6.67 9.29 8.31
CA GLU A 49 -7.66 9.50 9.39
C GLU A 49 -9.02 8.90 9.02
N ARG A 50 -9.46 9.12 7.77
CA ARG A 50 -10.71 8.58 7.27
C ARG A 50 -10.70 7.05 7.16
N ILE A 51 -9.57 6.42 6.84
CA ILE A 51 -9.43 4.96 6.89
C ILE A 51 -9.64 4.44 8.31
N TYR A 52 -9.02 5.07 9.32
CA TYR A 52 -9.21 4.68 10.72
C TYR A 52 -10.67 4.81 11.16
N GLU A 53 -11.35 5.88 10.75
CA GLU A 53 -12.76 6.11 11.03
C GLU A 53 -13.67 5.04 10.39
N ILE A 54 -13.49 4.75 9.09
CA ILE A 54 -14.29 3.76 8.36
C ILE A 54 -14.11 2.37 8.98
N GLN A 55 -12.86 2.00 9.29
CA GLN A 55 -12.52 0.69 9.85
C GLN A 55 -12.79 0.57 11.35
N ARG A 56 -13.21 1.66 12.01
CA ARG A 56 -13.39 1.74 13.46
C ARG A 56 -12.19 1.19 14.24
N ARG A 57 -10.97 1.44 13.74
CA ARG A 57 -9.73 0.96 14.33
C ARG A 57 -9.14 1.99 15.29
N ASP A 58 -8.51 1.50 16.35
CA ASP A 58 -7.68 2.35 17.22
C ASP A 58 -6.48 2.88 16.42
N ARG A 59 -6.22 4.18 16.51
CA ARG A 59 -5.05 4.87 15.91
C ARG A 59 -3.72 4.32 16.41
N ARG A 60 -3.71 3.56 17.50
CA ARG A 60 -2.53 2.84 18.01
C ARG A 60 -2.19 1.59 17.19
N GLN A 61 -3.12 1.08 16.38
CA GLN A 61 -2.85 -0.06 15.51
C GLN A 61 -2.09 0.41 14.27
N PRO A 62 -0.94 -0.24 13.94
CA PRO A 62 -0.20 0.09 12.74
C PRO A 62 -1.02 -0.27 11.50
N LEU A 63 -0.90 0.56 10.47
CA LEU A 63 -1.36 0.22 9.12
C LEU A 63 -0.17 -0.31 8.30
N SER A 64 -0.47 -1.14 7.31
CA SER A 64 0.50 -1.53 6.30
C SER A 64 0.29 -0.71 5.03
N PHE A 65 1.29 -0.72 4.15
CA PHE A 65 1.19 -0.11 2.82
C PHE A 65 1.78 -1.04 1.76
N ILE A 66 1.37 -0.77 0.54
CA ILE A 66 1.79 -1.48 -0.66
C ILE A 66 2.82 -0.64 -1.40
N CYS A 67 3.90 -1.28 -1.81
CA CYS A 67 4.93 -0.74 -2.70
C CYS A 67 4.85 -1.44 -4.07
N ALA A 68 5.41 -0.78 -5.10
CA ALA A 68 5.48 -1.36 -6.44
C ALA A 68 6.46 -2.54 -6.52
N ASP A 69 7.64 -2.39 -5.89
CA ASP A 69 8.69 -3.39 -5.95
C ASP A 69 9.66 -3.26 -4.76
N LEU A 70 10.65 -4.16 -4.72
CA LEU A 70 11.67 -4.20 -3.69
C LEU A 70 12.55 -2.93 -3.63
N LYS A 71 12.73 -2.24 -4.77
CA LYS A 71 13.48 -0.98 -4.84
C LYS A 71 12.68 0.16 -4.20
N ASP A 72 11.36 0.15 -4.34
CA ASP A 72 10.51 1.13 -3.69
C ASP A 72 10.47 0.88 -2.18
N ILE A 73 10.42 -0.38 -1.73
CA ILE A 73 10.50 -0.73 -0.30
C ILE A 73 11.73 -0.13 0.38
N SER A 74 12.91 -0.24 -0.23
CA SER A 74 14.17 0.21 0.39
C SER A 74 14.24 1.74 0.59
N ARG A 75 13.33 2.50 -0.04
CA ARG A 75 13.14 3.93 0.22
C ARG A 75 12.38 4.16 1.52
N TYR A 76 11.41 3.30 1.83
CA TYR A 76 10.48 3.47 2.95
C TYR A 76 10.84 2.68 4.20
N ALA A 77 11.72 1.69 4.10
CA ALA A 77 12.17 0.90 5.24
C ALA A 77 13.63 0.50 5.14
N ARG A 78 14.23 0.23 6.30
CA ARG A 78 15.55 -0.38 6.40
C ARG A 78 15.43 -1.87 6.10
N VAL A 79 16.15 -2.31 5.08
CA VAL A 79 16.20 -3.72 4.66
C VAL A 79 17.62 -4.22 4.86
N SER A 80 17.80 -5.26 5.68
CA SER A 80 19.09 -5.95 5.82
C SER A 80 19.34 -6.86 4.61
N ASP A 81 20.59 -7.27 4.40
CA ASP A 81 20.94 -8.15 3.27
C ASP A 81 20.20 -9.49 3.31
N ASP A 82 20.01 -10.07 4.49
CA ASP A 82 19.27 -11.33 4.63
C ASP A 82 17.77 -11.15 4.39
N ALA A 83 17.19 -10.05 4.88
CA ALA A 83 15.80 -9.70 4.57
C ALA A 83 15.64 -9.50 3.06
N TYR A 84 16.57 -8.81 2.40
CA TYR A 84 16.55 -8.59 0.96
C TYR A 84 16.57 -9.91 0.17
N LYS A 85 17.43 -10.86 0.53
CA LYS A 85 17.48 -12.19 -0.11
C LYS A 85 16.16 -12.94 0.01
N ILE A 86 15.53 -12.89 1.18
CA ILE A 86 14.22 -13.53 1.41
C ILE A 86 13.14 -12.84 0.58
N MET A 87 13.06 -11.51 0.66
CA MET A 87 12.06 -10.73 -0.05
C MET A 87 12.16 -10.89 -1.57
N LYS A 88 13.38 -10.92 -2.12
CA LYS A 88 13.61 -11.16 -3.55
C LYS A 88 13.04 -12.49 -4.04
N ARG A 89 12.96 -13.51 -3.17
CA ARG A 89 12.40 -14.83 -3.51
C ARG A 89 10.88 -14.90 -3.35
N LEU A 90 10.30 -14.05 -2.51
CA LEU A 90 8.89 -14.13 -2.10
C LEU A 90 8.02 -13.00 -2.69
N LEU A 91 8.63 -11.97 -3.27
CA LEU A 91 7.94 -10.83 -3.85
C LEU A 91 8.01 -10.84 -5.37
N PRO A 92 6.92 -10.45 -6.08
CA PRO A 92 5.59 -10.15 -5.53
C PRO A 92 4.89 -11.40 -4.95
N GLY A 93 4.00 -11.22 -3.99
CA GLY A 93 3.28 -12.33 -3.37
C GLY A 93 2.50 -11.97 -2.09
N PRO A 94 1.83 -12.97 -1.48
CA PRO A 94 0.82 -12.77 -0.43
C PRO A 94 1.40 -12.46 0.96
N TYR A 95 2.60 -11.92 1.03
CA TYR A 95 3.33 -11.68 2.27
C TYR A 95 3.24 -10.22 2.73
N THR A 96 3.41 -10.03 4.04
CA THR A 96 3.65 -8.71 4.65
C THR A 96 4.95 -8.78 5.44
N PHE A 97 5.91 -7.95 5.09
CA PHE A 97 7.17 -7.83 5.81
C PHE A 97 7.06 -6.71 6.84
N VAL A 98 7.34 -7.02 8.10
CA VAL A 98 7.43 -6.02 9.16
C VAL A 98 8.87 -5.54 9.23
N LEU A 99 9.09 -4.28 8.87
CA LEU A 99 10.43 -3.69 8.74
C LEU A 99 10.54 -2.39 9.54
N GLU A 100 11.75 -2.01 9.92
CA GLU A 100 12.01 -0.69 10.50
C GLU A 100 11.71 0.39 9.47
N ALA A 101 10.80 1.30 9.81
CA ALA A 101 10.38 2.36 8.92
C ALA A 101 11.48 3.43 8.79
N SER A 102 11.67 3.91 7.56
CA SER A 102 12.51 5.08 7.29
C SER A 102 11.81 6.37 7.77
N ARG A 103 12.55 7.48 7.71
CA ARG A 103 12.01 8.81 8.01
C ARG A 103 10.95 9.31 7.02
N LEU A 104 10.84 8.70 5.84
CA LEU A 104 9.82 9.06 4.84
C LEU A 104 8.42 8.59 5.25
N VAL A 105 8.32 7.58 6.11
CA VAL A 105 7.04 7.03 6.54
C VAL A 105 6.40 7.96 7.57
N PRO A 106 5.15 8.45 7.36
CA PRO A 106 4.51 9.36 8.28
C PRO A 106 4.28 8.76 9.66
N LYS A 107 4.61 9.52 10.71
CA LYS A 107 4.45 9.09 12.11
C LYS A 107 3.00 8.72 12.48
N ILE A 108 2.01 9.24 11.75
CA ILE A 108 0.59 8.93 12.02
C ILE A 108 0.27 7.44 11.83
N ILE A 109 1.03 6.72 11.00
CA ILE A 109 0.86 5.26 10.81
C ILE A 109 1.89 4.43 11.59
N LEU A 110 2.82 5.10 12.28
CA LEU A 110 3.84 4.47 13.12
C LEU A 110 3.44 4.68 14.59
N PRO A 111 2.83 3.68 15.25
CA PRO A 111 2.61 3.75 16.70
C PRO A 111 3.97 3.77 17.45
N LYS A 112 3.98 3.61 18.78
CA LYS A 112 5.23 3.65 19.59
C LYS A 112 6.39 2.78 19.06
N ARG A 113 6.11 1.78 18.21
CA ARG A 113 7.10 0.95 17.51
C ARG A 113 7.48 1.60 16.18
N GLN A 114 8.79 1.72 15.91
CA GLN A 114 9.33 2.28 14.66
C GLN A 114 9.26 1.30 13.47
N THR A 115 8.28 0.39 13.46
CA THR A 115 8.12 -0.63 12.40
C THR A 115 6.80 -0.47 11.66
N THR A 116 6.80 -0.87 10.39
CA THR A 116 5.61 -0.84 9.53
C THR A 116 5.50 -2.11 8.69
N GLY A 117 4.29 -2.48 8.31
CA GLY A 117 4.04 -3.61 7.42
C GLY A 117 4.12 -3.17 5.97
N ILE A 118 4.93 -3.84 5.16
CA ILE A 118 5.11 -3.53 3.74
C ILE A 118 4.76 -4.75 2.89
N ARG A 119 4.00 -4.53 1.82
CA ARG A 119 3.54 -5.57 0.89
C ARG A 119 3.86 -5.22 -0.55
N VAL A 120 4.06 -6.24 -1.38
CA VAL A 120 4.10 -6.11 -2.85
C VAL A 120 3.21 -7.24 -3.40
N PRO A 121 1.89 -7.00 -3.52
CA PRO A 121 0.94 -8.04 -3.92
C PRO A 121 1.13 -8.51 -5.35
N ASP A 122 0.91 -9.80 -5.61
CA ASP A 122 0.89 -10.36 -6.96
C ASP A 122 -0.49 -10.21 -7.63
N ASN A 123 -0.91 -8.95 -7.82
CA ASN A 123 -2.16 -8.63 -8.51
C ASN A 123 -1.94 -7.50 -9.52
N ARG A 124 -2.27 -7.73 -10.79
CA ARG A 124 -1.98 -6.78 -11.88
C ARG A 124 -2.67 -5.42 -11.71
N ILE A 125 -3.89 -5.38 -11.17
CA ILE A 125 -4.60 -4.13 -10.90
C ILE A 125 -3.89 -3.36 -9.79
N CYS A 126 -3.57 -4.04 -8.69
CA CYS A 126 -2.83 -3.45 -7.57
C CYS A 126 -1.46 -2.93 -8.00
N GLN A 127 -0.72 -3.73 -8.77
CA GLN A 127 0.60 -3.37 -9.31
C GLN A 127 0.52 -2.15 -10.24
N ALA A 128 -0.44 -2.13 -11.17
CA ALA A 128 -0.66 -0.98 -12.03
C ALA A 128 -1.03 0.29 -11.23
N LEU A 129 -1.86 0.14 -10.20
CA LEU A 129 -2.28 1.25 -9.33
C LEU A 129 -1.09 1.88 -8.59
N VAL A 130 -0.30 1.08 -7.87
CA VAL A 130 0.83 1.60 -7.08
C VAL A 130 1.96 2.12 -7.99
N THR A 131 2.18 1.47 -9.14
CA THR A 131 3.18 1.92 -10.12
C THR A 131 2.79 3.28 -10.72
N GLU A 132 1.53 3.44 -11.13
CA GLU A 132 1.03 4.72 -11.68
C GLU A 132 0.94 5.81 -10.59
N MET A 133 0.66 5.44 -9.34
CA MET A 133 0.67 6.35 -8.21
C MET A 133 2.07 6.96 -8.02
N GLY A 134 3.12 6.15 -8.13
CA GLY A 134 4.52 6.55 -7.92
C GLY A 134 4.92 6.72 -6.45
N SER A 135 3.98 6.45 -5.54
CA SER A 135 4.18 6.42 -4.09
C SER A 135 3.40 5.24 -3.49
N PRO A 136 3.77 4.80 -2.28
CA PRO A 136 3.05 3.72 -1.61
C PRO A 136 1.60 4.08 -1.30
N VAL A 137 0.77 3.06 -1.31
CA VAL A 137 -0.66 3.16 -0.98
C VAL A 137 -0.88 2.45 0.35
N ILE A 138 -1.42 3.16 1.35
CA ILE A 138 -1.90 2.55 2.59
C ILE A 138 -2.86 1.44 2.22
N SER A 139 -2.79 0.30 2.91
CA SER A 139 -3.70 -0.80 2.64
C SER A 139 -4.16 -1.44 3.93
N THR A 140 -5.46 -1.67 4.01
CA THR A 140 -6.08 -2.49 5.05
C THR A 140 -7.18 -3.34 4.41
N SER A 141 -7.42 -4.52 4.95
CA SER A 141 -8.44 -5.42 4.39
C SER A 141 -9.85 -4.86 4.61
N VAL A 142 -10.73 -5.12 3.64
CA VAL A 142 -12.18 -4.88 3.73
C VAL A 142 -12.90 -6.19 3.98
#